data_AF-A0A4P6PDK0-F1
#
_entry.id   AF-A0A4P6PDK0-F1
#
_cell.length_a   1.000
_cell.length_b   1.000
_cell.length_c   1.000
_cell.angle_alpha   90.00
_cell.angle_beta   90.00
_cell.angle_gamma   90.00
#
_symmetry.space_group_name_H-M   'P 1'
#
loop_
_entity.id
_entity.type
_entity.pdbx_description
1 polymer ?
#
loop_
_entity_poly.entity_id
_entity_poly.type
_entity_poly.pdbx_seq_one_letter_code
_entity_poly.pdbx_strand_id
1 'polypeptide(L)'
;MAELVGNVRVRDPRAAMNCENVRLFLKDDHEIDWIEAVGGVIIQSDDRRALAGRALYHADEGRFTLEDEPKVKQGLNVMTGERIFFWHENRRMLCEPNARVLLYLDEETKAKFLKDLDE
;
A
#
# COMPACT_ATOMS: atom_id res chain seq x y z
N MET A 1 -18.32 15.22 2.00
CA MET A 1 -17.29 14.88 0.98
C MET A 1 -16.42 16.09 0.75
N ALA A 2 -15.11 15.91 0.72
CA ALA A 2 -14.14 16.93 0.35
C ALA A 2 -13.26 16.43 -0.81
N GLU A 3 -12.79 17.35 -1.64
CA GLU A 3 -11.93 17.07 -2.79
C GLU A 3 -10.72 18.01 -2.76
N LEU A 4 -9.54 17.45 -2.96
CA LEU A 4 -8.27 18.15 -3.06
C LEU A 4 -7.70 17.88 -4.45
N VAL A 5 -7.36 18.93 -5.18
CA VAL A 5 -6.96 18.84 -6.59
C VAL A 5 -5.59 19.50 -6.79
N GLY A 6 -4.73 18.80 -7.54
CA GLY A 6 -3.42 19.29 -7.96
C GLY A 6 -2.32 19.13 -6.91
N ASN A 7 -1.36 18.24 -7.19
CA ASN A 7 -0.15 18.02 -6.37
C ASN A 7 -0.44 17.83 -4.88
N VAL A 8 -1.44 17.02 -4.56
CA VAL A 8 -1.88 16.79 -3.19
C VAL A 8 -0.82 16.03 -2.40
N ARG A 9 -0.57 16.48 -1.17
CA ARG A 9 0.31 15.83 -0.20
C ARG A 9 -0.45 15.58 1.09
N VAL A 10 -0.58 14.33 1.47
CA VAL A 10 -1.18 13.90 2.73
C VAL A 10 -0.05 13.46 3.67
N ARG A 11 -0.13 13.86 4.94
CA ARG A 11 0.86 13.55 5.98
C ARG A 11 0.15 13.02 7.22
N ASP A 12 0.61 11.87 7.67
CA ASP A 12 0.26 11.22 8.92
C ASP A 12 1.58 10.96 9.70
N PRO A 13 1.58 10.88 11.05
CA PRO A 13 2.79 10.58 11.81
C PRO A 13 3.51 9.29 11.39
N ARG A 14 2.80 8.32 10.80
CA ARG A 14 3.34 7.01 10.38
C ARG A 14 3.57 6.90 8.87
N ALA A 15 2.99 7.80 8.07
CA ALA A 15 3.06 7.71 6.62
C ALA A 15 2.89 9.05 5.89
N ALA A 16 3.38 9.11 4.65
CA ALA A 16 3.14 10.23 3.74
C ALA A 16 2.62 9.71 2.40
N MET A 17 1.74 10.47 1.76
CA MET A 17 1.22 10.15 0.43
C MET A 17 1.27 11.38 -0.49
N ASN A 18 1.73 11.19 -1.72
CA ASN A 18 1.65 12.18 -2.79
C ASN A 18 0.80 11.62 -3.94
N CYS A 19 0.02 12.48 -4.58
CA CYS A 19 -0.80 12.15 -5.76
C CYS A 19 -1.28 13.43 -6.46
N GLU A 20 -1.97 13.29 -7.59
CA GLU A 20 -2.60 14.42 -8.25
C GLU A 20 -3.84 14.89 -7.49
N ASN A 21 -4.77 13.99 -7.16
CA ASN A 21 -6.05 14.34 -6.55
C ASN A 21 -6.44 13.39 -5.42
N VAL A 22 -7.16 13.92 -4.43
CA VAL A 22 -7.74 13.16 -3.32
C VAL A 22 -9.21 13.49 -3.17
N ARG A 23 -10.04 12.47 -2.99
CA ARG A 23 -11.42 12.58 -2.50
C ARG A 23 -11.50 11.90 -1.15
N LEU A 24 -12.17 12.53 -0.21
CA LEU A 24 -12.42 11.91 1.09
C LEU A 24 -13.86 12.12 1.52
N PHE A 25 -14.37 11.14 2.25
CA PHE A 25 -15.65 11.20 2.89
C PHE A 25 -15.46 11.17 4.40
N LEU A 26 -16.22 12.01 5.09
CA LEU A 26 -16.29 12.03 6.55
C LEU A 26 -17.66 11.49 6.94
N LYS A 27 -17.70 10.71 8.02
CA LYS A 27 -18.93 10.29 8.67
C LYS A 27 -19.59 11.48 9.38
N ASP A 28 -20.77 11.26 9.94
CA ASP A 28 -21.54 12.29 10.65
C ASP A 28 -20.81 12.80 11.92
N ASP A 29 -19.94 11.97 12.51
CA ASP A 29 -19.08 12.31 13.65
C ASP A 29 -17.80 13.06 13.26
N HIS A 30 -17.64 13.40 11.97
CA HIS A 30 -16.46 14.03 11.37
C HIS A 30 -15.21 13.15 11.32
N GLU A 31 -15.30 11.87 11.64
CA GLU A 31 -14.23 10.92 11.39
C GLU A 31 -14.12 10.58 9.90
N ILE A 32 -12.92 10.21 9.45
CA ILE A 32 -12.71 9.75 8.08
C ILE A 32 -13.43 8.41 7.88
N ASP A 33 -14.19 8.30 6.80
CA ASP A 33 -14.77 7.04 6.35
C ASP A 33 -13.84 6.37 5.34
N TRP A 34 -13.60 7.05 4.22
CA TRP A 34 -12.68 6.60 3.18
C TRP A 34 -11.94 7.75 2.52
N ILE A 35 -10.79 7.41 1.94
CA ILE A 35 -9.95 8.31 1.15
C ILE A 35 -9.61 7.62 -0.17
N GLU A 36 -9.92 8.26 -1.29
CA GLU A 36 -9.49 7.85 -2.63
C GLU A 36 -8.42 8.83 -3.14
N ALA A 37 -7.26 8.31 -3.52
CA ALA A 37 -6.18 9.05 -4.15
C ALA A 37 -5.95 8.54 -5.57
N VAL A 38 -5.76 9.44 -6.53
CA VAL A 38 -5.56 9.11 -7.95
C VAL A 38 -4.48 9.97 -8.59
N GLY A 39 -3.90 9.47 -9.67
CA GLY A 39 -2.90 10.17 -10.49
C GLY A 39 -1.51 10.08 -9.86
N GLY A 40 -0.82 8.96 -10.10
CA GLY A 40 0.56 8.74 -9.64
C GLY A 40 0.69 8.72 -8.11
N VAL A 41 -0.02 7.80 -7.46
CA VAL A 41 0.00 7.66 -6.00
C VAL A 41 1.35 7.10 -5.54
N ILE A 42 1.97 7.79 -4.60
CA ILE A 42 3.20 7.36 -3.92
C ILE A 42 2.95 7.41 -2.41
N ILE A 43 2.93 6.25 -1.75
CA ILE A 43 2.81 6.13 -0.30
C ILE A 43 4.18 5.73 0.27
N GLN A 44 4.63 6.42 1.31
CA GLN A 44 5.92 6.20 1.96
C GLN A 44 5.70 6.05 3.47
N SER A 45 6.18 4.96 4.05
CA SER A 45 6.31 4.72 5.49
C SER A 45 7.76 4.38 5.83
N ASP A 46 8.07 4.12 7.11
CA ASP A 46 9.42 3.83 7.58
C ASP A 46 10.08 2.64 6.85
N ASP A 47 9.32 1.56 6.63
CA ASP A 47 9.84 0.31 6.06
C ASP A 47 9.42 0.07 4.60
N ARG A 48 8.48 0.87 4.05
CA ARG A 48 7.84 0.60 2.77
C ARG A 48 7.68 1.84 1.89
N ARG A 49 7.67 1.58 0.59
CA ARG A 49 7.22 2.52 -0.43
C ARG A 49 6.27 1.82 -1.38
N ALA A 50 5.06 2.33 -1.51
CA ALA A 50 4.06 1.84 -2.44
C ALA A 50 3.82 2.84 -3.58
N LEU A 51 3.63 2.31 -4.79
CA LEU A 51 3.28 3.03 -6.00
C LEU A 51 1.98 2.44 -6.56
N ALA A 52 1.10 3.29 -7.09
CA ALA A 52 -0.15 2.89 -7.72
C ALA A 52 -0.71 4.03 -8.59
N GLY A 53 -1.55 3.74 -9.58
CA GLY A 53 -2.34 4.78 -10.24
C GLY A 53 -3.51 5.25 -9.37
N ARG A 54 -4.07 4.34 -8.55
CA ARG A 54 -5.16 4.59 -7.61
C ARG A 54 -4.94 3.91 -6.26
N ALA A 55 -5.28 4.61 -5.18
CA ALA A 55 -5.30 4.05 -3.83
C ALA A 55 -6.61 4.41 -3.12
N LEU A 56 -7.26 3.41 -2.52
CA LEU A 56 -8.45 3.57 -1.70
C LEU A 56 -8.16 3.10 -0.28
N TYR A 57 -8.37 3.97 0.70
CA TYR A 57 -8.27 3.67 2.12
C TYR A 57 -9.66 3.64 2.75
N HIS A 58 -10.00 2.54 3.40
CA HIS A 58 -11.19 2.41 4.25
C HIS A 58 -10.75 2.43 5.72
N ALA A 59 -11.25 3.42 6.48
CA ALA A 59 -10.77 3.70 7.83
C ALA A 59 -11.28 2.68 8.87
N ASP A 60 -12.49 2.18 8.69
CA ASP A 60 -13.10 1.15 9.54
C ASP A 60 -12.36 -0.19 9.47
N GLU A 61 -11.83 -0.54 8.30
CA GLU A 61 -11.05 -1.74 8.07
C GLU A 61 -9.53 -1.53 8.27
N GLY A 62 -9.08 -0.28 8.31
CA GLY A 62 -7.65 0.06 8.26
C GLY A 62 -6.96 -0.47 7.01
N ARG A 63 -7.69 -0.57 5.89
CA ARG A 63 -7.26 -1.24 4.66
C ARG A 63 -7.00 -0.26 3.54
N PHE A 64 -5.82 -0.35 2.94
CA PHE A 64 -5.48 0.22 1.65
C PHE A 64 -5.74 -0.79 0.53
N THR A 65 -6.28 -0.32 -0.57
CA THR A 65 -6.41 -1.04 -1.84
C THR A 65 -5.67 -0.24 -2.90
N LEU A 66 -4.66 -0.84 -3.49
CA LEU A 66 -3.82 -0.25 -4.53
C LEU A 66 -4.14 -0.91 -5.86
N GLU A 67 -4.41 -0.10 -6.88
CA GLU A 67 -4.78 -0.53 -8.23
C GLU A 67 -4.00 0.29 -9.28
N ASP A 68 -4.13 -0.09 -10.55
CA ASP A 68 -3.44 0.51 -11.69
C ASP A 68 -1.91 0.41 -11.58
N GLU A 69 -1.40 -0.78 -11.93
CA GLU A 69 0.01 -1.17 -11.85
C GLU A 69 0.64 -1.02 -10.45
N PRO A 70 0.01 -1.57 -9.39
CA PRO A 70 0.49 -1.38 -8.04
C PRO A 70 1.81 -2.10 -7.77
N LYS A 71 2.69 -1.45 -7.02
CA LYS A 71 4.00 -1.98 -6.63
C LYS A 71 4.35 -1.56 -5.21
N VAL A 72 4.70 -2.52 -4.36
CA VAL A 72 5.21 -2.25 -3.02
C VAL A 72 6.65 -2.70 -2.91
N LYS A 73 7.52 -1.80 -2.44
CA LYS A 73 8.90 -2.10 -2.06
C LYS A 73 9.02 -2.09 -0.55
N GLN A 74 9.62 -3.14 0.01
CA GLN A 74 9.95 -3.24 1.43
C GLN A 74 11.42 -3.65 1.57
N GLY A 75 12.29 -2.72 1.97
CA GLY A 75 13.74 -2.93 1.88
C GLY A 75 14.18 -3.22 0.43
N LEU A 76 14.78 -4.39 0.19
CA LEU A 76 15.11 -4.87 -1.16
C LEU A 76 13.97 -5.63 -1.84
N ASN A 77 13.00 -6.11 -1.06
CA ASN A 77 11.91 -6.93 -1.57
C ASN A 77 10.93 -6.12 -2.39
N VAL A 78 10.40 -6.72 -3.45
CA VAL A 78 9.43 -6.09 -4.35
C VAL A 78 8.24 -7.02 -4.50
N MET A 79 7.03 -6.47 -4.30
CA MET A 79 5.76 -7.16 -4.45
C MET A 79 4.90 -6.44 -5.48
N THR A 80 4.28 -7.19 -6.38
CA THR A 80 3.40 -6.70 -7.44
C THR A 80 2.19 -7.61 -7.60
N GLY A 81 1.14 -7.07 -8.19
CA GLY A 81 -0.05 -7.79 -8.65
C GLY A 81 -0.89 -6.82 -9.48
N GLU A 82 -2.10 -7.21 -9.86
CA GLU A 82 -3.05 -6.25 -10.44
C GLU A 82 -3.72 -5.39 -9.36
N ARG A 83 -3.88 -5.95 -8.16
CA ARG A 83 -4.35 -5.27 -6.95
C ARG A 83 -3.50 -5.68 -5.75
N ILE A 84 -3.22 -4.72 -4.87
CA ILE A 84 -2.55 -4.98 -3.59
C ILE A 84 -3.42 -4.44 -2.46
N PHE A 85 -3.78 -5.31 -1.53
CA PHE A 85 -4.41 -4.94 -0.28
C PHE A 85 -3.38 -4.91 0.84
N PHE A 86 -3.41 -3.86 1.66
CA PHE A 86 -2.54 -3.71 2.81
C PHE A 86 -3.33 -3.27 4.03
N TRP A 87 -3.18 -3.98 5.13
CA TRP A 87 -3.74 -3.63 6.43
C TRP A 87 -2.61 -3.17 7.33
N HIS A 88 -2.65 -1.89 7.73
CA HIS A 88 -1.55 -1.28 8.48
C HIS A 88 -1.37 -1.92 9.86
N GLU A 89 -2.47 -2.10 10.60
CA GLU A 89 -2.45 -2.51 12.00
C GLU A 89 -1.88 -3.92 12.25
N ASN A 90 -2.19 -4.87 11.37
CA ASN A 90 -1.72 -6.27 11.50
C ASN A 90 -0.58 -6.61 10.54
N ARG A 91 -0.03 -5.62 9.82
CA ARG A 91 1.07 -5.76 8.86
C ARG A 91 0.82 -6.79 7.76
N ARG A 92 -0.45 -7.07 7.44
CA ARG A 92 -0.85 -8.04 6.42
C ARG A 92 -0.85 -7.40 5.02
N MET A 93 -0.41 -8.16 4.04
CA MET A 93 -0.53 -7.80 2.61
C MET A 93 -1.10 -8.97 1.81
N LEU A 94 -1.95 -8.66 0.84
CA LEU A 94 -2.48 -9.61 -0.14
C LEU A 94 -2.28 -9.01 -1.54
N CYS A 95 -1.64 -9.73 -2.44
CA CYS A 95 -1.48 -9.34 -3.84
C CYS A 95 -2.29 -10.29 -4.70
N GLU A 96 -3.14 -9.77 -5.58
CA GLU A 96 -3.98 -10.58 -6.47
C GLU A 96 -4.56 -9.77 -7.64
N PRO A 97 -4.99 -10.43 -8.72
CA PRO A 97 -4.38 -11.63 -9.30
C PRO A 97 -2.93 -11.36 -9.77
N ASN A 98 -2.31 -12.38 -10.41
CA ASN A 98 -0.98 -12.29 -11.03
C ASN A 98 0.10 -11.78 -10.06
N ALA A 99 0.00 -12.23 -8.81
CA ALA A 99 0.92 -11.87 -7.74
C ALA A 99 2.34 -12.33 -8.07
N ARG A 100 3.30 -11.42 -7.92
CA ARG A 100 4.72 -11.73 -8.06
C ARG A 100 5.49 -11.09 -6.91
N VAL A 101 6.45 -11.83 -6.40
CA VAL A 101 7.37 -11.35 -5.36
C VAL A 101 8.80 -11.61 -5.79
N LEU A 102 9.66 -10.62 -5.57
CA LEU A 102 11.11 -10.74 -5.65
C LEU A 102 11.67 -10.55 -4.25
N LEU A 103 12.15 -11.64 -3.66
CA LEU A 103 12.77 -11.65 -2.33
C LEU A 103 14.29 -11.61 -2.48
N TYR A 104 14.92 -10.69 -1.75
CA TYR A 104 16.36 -10.66 -1.59
C TYR A 104 16.67 -11.13 -0.17
N LEU A 105 16.87 -12.45 -0.06
CA LEU A 105 17.24 -13.11 1.18
C LEU A 105 18.76 -13.15 1.30
N ASP A 106 19.29 -13.00 2.51
CA ASP A 106 20.67 -13.40 2.79
C ASP A 106 20.85 -14.92 2.64
N GLU A 107 22.10 -15.38 2.55
CA GLU A 107 22.42 -16.78 2.31
C GLU A 107 21.84 -17.71 3.39
N GLU A 108 21.82 -17.27 4.66
CA GLU A 108 21.29 -18.06 5.78
C GLU A 108 19.77 -18.24 5.67
N THR A 109 19.05 -17.15 5.44
CA THR A 109 17.59 -17.14 5.28
C THR A 109 17.18 -17.91 4.03
N LYS A 110 17.94 -17.78 2.94
CA LYS A 110 17.72 -18.53 1.70
C LYS A 110 17.91 -20.03 1.92
N ALA A 111 18.97 -20.45 2.60
CA ALA A 111 19.24 -21.86 2.87
C ALA A 111 18.13 -22.49 3.72
N LYS A 112 17.67 -21.78 4.76
CA LYS A 112 16.54 -22.21 5.58
C LYS A 112 15.24 -22.32 4.77
N PHE A 113 14.92 -21.28 4.00
CA PHE A 113 13.70 -21.23 3.19
C PHE A 113 13.64 -22.37 2.15
N LEU A 114 14.76 -22.66 1.48
CA LEU A 114 14.82 -23.75 0.52
C LEU A 114 14.65 -25.12 1.18
N LYS A 115 15.22 -25.30 2.37
CA LYS A 115 15.04 -26.54 3.13
C LYS A 115 13.57 -26.77 3.51
N ASP A 116 12.89 -25.73 3.99
CA ASP A 116 11.49 -25.80 4.40
C ASP A 116 10.52 -26.04 3.21
N LEU A 117 10.96 -25.82 1.97
CA LEU A 117 10.18 -26.08 0.74
C LEU A 117 10.26 -27.53 0.26
N ASP A 118 11.32 -28.24 0.64
CA ASP A 118 11.57 -29.63 0.24
C ASP A 118 10.94 -30.65 1.24
N GLU A 119 10.33 -30.17 2.33
CA GLU A 119 9.57 -30.95 3.35
C GLU A 119 8.05 -30.93 3.09
#